data_AF-A0A0B2VQX9-F1
#
_entry.id   AF-A0A0B2VQX9-F1
#
_cell.length_a   1.000
_cell.length_b   1.000
_cell.length_c   1.000
_cell.angle_alpha   90.00
_cell.angle_beta   90.00
_cell.angle_gamma   90.00
#
_symmetry.space_group_name_H-M   'P 1'
#
loop_
_entity.id
_entity.type
_entity.pdbx_description
1 polymer ?
#
loop_
_entity_poly.entity_id
_entity_poly.type
_entity_poly.pdbx_seq_one_letter_code
_entity_poly.pdbx_strand_id
1 'polypeptide(L)' 'MDKSDMQRSVESLRHQLNIQRIPISQSANEMKRFIEGQQESDPLVNPVDKRVNPWAEKSKCDIL' A
#
# COMPACT_ATOMS: atom_id res chain seq x y z
N MET A 1 -3.94 9.01 -34.35
CA MET A 1 -2.69 8.65 -33.64
C MET A 1 -1.57 8.88 -34.62
N ASP A 2 -0.61 9.74 -34.30
CA ASP A 2 0.48 9.99 -35.25
C ASP A 2 1.48 8.82 -35.26
N LYS A 3 2.32 8.73 -36.30
CA LYS A 3 3.30 7.64 -36.44
C LYS A 3 4.31 7.59 -35.28
N SER A 4 4.67 8.74 -34.73
CA SER A 4 5.59 8.86 -33.59
C SER A 4 4.96 8.38 -32.28
N ASP A 5 3.65 8.61 -32.09
CA ASP A 5 2.88 8.08 -30.96
C ASP A 5 2.83 6.56 -31.02
N MET A 6 2.62 6.00 -32.22
CA MET A 6 2.63 4.56 -32.43
C MET A 6 4.02 3.96 -32.13
N GLN A 7 5.11 4.61 -32.56
CA GLN A 7 6.47 4.17 -32.27
C GLN A 7 6.76 4.16 -30.76
N ARG A 8 6.43 5.25 -30.06
CA ARG A 8 6.55 5.35 -28.59
C ARG A 8 5.73 4.27 -27.88
N SER A 9 4.54 3.96 -28.38
CA SER A 9 3.69 2.91 -27.83
C SER A 9 4.33 1.52 -27.98
N VAL A 10 4.90 1.23 -29.17
CA VAL A 10 5.60 -0.04 -29.42
C VAL A 10 6.84 -0.17 -28.53
N GLU A 11 7.61 0.91 -28.36
CA GLU A 11 8.78 0.93 -27.48
C GLU A 11 8.39 0.68 -26.01
N SER A 12 7.31 1.32 -25.54
CA SER A 12 6.75 1.09 -24.20
C SER A 12 6.34 -0.38 -23.99
N LEU A 13 5.67 -0.99 -24.97
CA LEU A 13 5.27 -2.39 -24.90
C LEU A 13 6.48 -3.34 -24.88
N ARG A 14 7.51 -3.07 -25.69
CA ARG A 14 8.76 -3.85 -25.68
C ARG A 14 9.45 -3.74 -24.33
N HIS A 15 9.46 -2.57 -23.70
CA HIS A 15 9.98 -2.40 -22.36
C HIS A 15 9.20 -3.22 -21.33
N GLN A 16 7.87 -3.11 -21.32
CA GLN A 16 7.00 -3.86 -20.39
C GLN A 16 7.08 -5.37 -20.56
N LEU A 17 7.30 -5.85 -21.79
CA LEU A 17 7.46 -7.27 -22.09
C LEU A 17 8.69 -7.87 -21.36
N ASN A 18 9.78 -7.09 -21.28
CA ASN A 18 11.04 -7.51 -20.69
C ASN A 18 11.06 -7.46 -19.15
N ILE A 19 9.97 -7.03 -18.51
CA ILE A 19 9.86 -7.06 -17.05
C ILE A 19 9.73 -8.51 -16.59
N GLN A 20 10.69 -8.96 -15.78
CA GLN A 20 10.63 -10.27 -15.16
C GLN A 20 9.50 -10.31 -14.12
N ARG A 21 8.61 -11.29 -14.26
CA ARG A 21 7.49 -11.53 -13.34
C ARG A 21 7.84 -12.66 -12.39
N ILE A 22 7.26 -12.60 -11.19
CA ILE A 22 7.25 -13.71 -10.25
C ILE A 22 5.86 -14.36 -10.22
N PRO A 23 5.75 -15.65 -9.86
CA PRO A 23 4.46 -16.31 -9.69
C PRO A 23 3.59 -15.59 -8.64
N ILE A 24 2.28 -15.54 -8.87
CA ILE A 24 1.33 -14.95 -7.92
C ILE A 24 1.36 -15.68 -6.57
N SER A 25 1.58 -17.00 -6.58
CA SER A 25 1.74 -17.77 -5.35
C SER A 25 2.93 -17.30 -4.52
N GLN A 26 4.01 -16.81 -5.15
CA GLN A 26 5.14 -16.24 -4.45
C GLN A 26 4.80 -14.84 -3.91
N SER A 27 4.35 -13.93 -4.78
CA SER A 27 4.08 -12.54 -4.38
C SER A 27 2.99 -12.43 -3.33
N ALA A 28 1.92 -13.24 -3.43
CA ALA A 28 0.86 -13.28 -2.44
C ALA A 28 1.36 -13.76 -1.07
N ASN A 29 2.25 -14.75 -1.04
CA ASN A 29 2.83 -15.23 0.20
C ASN A 29 3.78 -14.20 0.84
N GLU A 30 4.56 -13.48 0.02
CA GLU A 30 5.41 -12.40 0.50
C GLU A 30 4.58 -11.25 1.09
N MET A 31 3.52 -10.82 0.42
CA MET A 31 2.57 -9.82 0.94
C MET A 31 1.93 -10.29 2.25
N LYS A 32 1.46 -11.54 2.30
CA LYS A 32 0.87 -12.13 3.51
C LYS A 32 1.84 -12.08 4.69
N ARG A 33 3.09 -12.54 4.50
CA ARG A 33 4.13 -12.54 5.55
C ARG A 33 4.41 -11.14 6.07
N PHE A 34 4.47 -10.15 5.18
CA PHE A 34 4.68 -8.76 5.57
C PHE A 34 3.53 -8.25 6.45
N ILE A 35 2.28 -8.47 6.02
CA ILE A 35 1.09 -8.06 6.77
C ILE A 35 1.07 -8.75 8.14
N GLU A 36 1.26 -10.07 8.18
CA GLU A 36 1.24 -10.84 9.43
C GLU A 36 2.32 -10.38 10.43
N GLY A 37 3.49 -9.98 9.93
CA GLY A 37 4.58 -9.48 10.77
C GLY A 37 4.37 -8.06 11.30
N GLN A 38 3.52 -7.26 10.66
CA GLN A 38 3.25 -5.87 11.08
C GLN A 38 1.90 -5.69 11.77
N GLN A 39 0.96 -6.62 11.61
CA GLN A 39 -0.42 -6.48 12.07
C GLN A 39 -0.52 -6.14 13.57
N GLU A 40 0.33 -6.72 14.42
CA GLU A 40 0.29 -6.50 15.87
C GLU A 40 0.56 -5.03 16.24
N SER A 41 1.31 -4.32 15.40
CA SER A 41 1.66 -2.91 15.58
C SER A 41 0.67 -1.95 14.92
N ASP A 42 -0.28 -2.45 14.13
CA ASP A 42 -1.26 -1.63 13.42
C ASP A 42 -2.35 -1.14 14.39
N PRO A 43 -2.42 0.17 14.71
CA PRO A 43 -3.39 0.70 15.67
C PRO A 43 -4.85 0.68 15.19
N LEU A 44 -5.06 0.52 13.88
CA LEU A 44 -6.38 0.45 13.26
C LEU A 44 -6.94 -0.98 13.27
N VAL A 45 -6.05 -1.97 13.25
CA VAL A 45 -6.42 -3.39 13.41
C VAL A 45 -6.47 -3.79 14.88
N ASN A 46 -5.47 -3.38 15.66
CA ASN A 46 -5.34 -3.63 17.09
C ASN A 46 -5.48 -2.31 17.85
N PRO A 47 -6.67 -2.00 18.40
CA PRO A 47 -6.91 -0.73 19.06
C PRO A 47 -5.93 -0.46 20.21
N VAL A 48 -5.28 0.69 20.14
CA VAL A 48 -4.35 1.15 21.18
C VAL A 48 -5.09 1.84 22.33
N ASP A 49 -4.44 1.95 23.49
CA ASP A 49 -4.99 2.68 24.64
C ASP A 49 -5.34 4.13 24.25
N LYS A 50 -6.49 4.63 24.74
CA LYS A 50 -6.93 6.01 24.53
C LYS A 50 -5.88 7.04 24.96
N ARG A 51 -5.04 6.73 25.94
CA ARG A 51 -3.96 7.61 26.42
C ARG A 51 -2.88 7.84 25.37
N VAL A 52 -2.60 6.84 24.53
CA VAL A 52 -1.59 6.93 23.47
C VAL A 52 -2.19 7.33 22.13
N ASN A 53 -3.51 7.21 21.96
CA ASN A 53 -4.22 7.69 20.78
C ASN A 53 -4.29 9.23 20.77
N PRO A 54 -3.63 9.93 19.82
CA PRO A 54 -3.66 11.39 19.74
C PRO A 54 -5.05 11.98 19.51
N TRP A 55 -5.96 11.21 18.91
CA TRP A 55 -7.33 11.62 18.55
C TRP A 55 -8.37 11.21 19.58
N ALA A 56 -7.99 10.49 20.63
CA ALA A 56 -8.91 10.22 21.72
C ALA A 56 -9.27 11.53 22.42
N GLU A 57 -10.56 11.71 22.72
CA GLU A 57 -11.06 12.88 23.42
C GLU A 57 -10.41 12.97 24.82
N LYS A 58 -9.55 13.96 25.04
CA LYS A 58 -8.78 14.11 26.28
C LYS A 58 -9.54 14.87 27.37
N SER A 59 -10.48 15.72 26.97
CA SER A 59 -11.36 16.49 27.85
C SER A 59 -12.61 16.92 27.09
N LYS A 60 -13.68 17.28 27.82
CA LYS A 60 -14.86 17.92 27.22
C LYS A 60 -14.44 19.26 26.61
N CYS A 61 -14.98 19.59 25.45
CA CYS A 61 -14.82 20.89 24.83
C CYS A 61 -15.56 21.94 25.68
N ASP A 62 -14.84 22.80 26.37
CA ASP A 62 -15.41 23.98 27.01
C ASP A 62 -15.55 25.06 25.93
N ILE A 63 -16.79 25.38 25.55
CA ILE A 63 -17.08 26.55 24.73
C ILE A 63 -16.91 27.77 25.64
N LEU A 64 -15.85 28.55 25.40
CA LEU A 64 -15.58 29.83 26.07
C LEU A 64 -16.56 30.92 25.61
#